data_AF-A0A7S6S1T5-F1
#
_entry.id   AF-A0A7S6S1T5-F1
#
_cell.length_a   1.000
_cell.length_b   1.000
_cell.length_c   1.000
_cell.angle_alpha   90.00
_cell.angle_beta   90.00
_cell.angle_gamma   90.00
#
_symmetry.space_group_name_H-M   'P 1'
#
loop_
_entity.id
_entity.type
_entity.pdbx_description
1 polymer ?
#
loop_
_entity_poly.entity_id
_entity_poly.type
_entity_poly.pdbx_seq_one_letter_code
_entity_poly.pdbx_strand_id
1 'polypeptide(L)'
;MSTRDQRVILGHGAAGHRRDSQYHHFCAEIVREAVDERTLDRTWQRLTHAAELRDDPELASMLRAFVEQKRAEIREHARIAAASLGARPDANARLPAGVRVPRRSATLGDGRTDPVEEVRPVLPGHLPHVEAQPPRLHPAPAPPTREQLVLARRRDRAEFDEAVSRFDVHAAEMALDRLGELHQRPGTPAADVEEDARCARRLEALRTRVAHFGGHVDRLAAYAAEALRRGDADVAARFLQRLSSIHAARPALLSQERLDEIRSMLARVGEDEEARAAAAALVARERAVVDELKNLIRKIHRFHDLVRAHPPESEEFRAAEREYRAALGEIRAHDNEWLAGLILELEGLIEELHDPTGHAIHELDHFLHAVRAALRHLASEVREIQRERESESAAGPS
;
A
#
# COMPACT_ATOMS: atom_id res chain seq x y z
N MET A 1 -28.87 -36.48 -32.87
CA MET A 1 -28.76 -35.61 -31.69
C MET A 1 -29.96 -34.68 -31.69
N SER A 2 -30.76 -34.73 -30.63
CA SER A 2 -32.11 -34.17 -30.57
C SER A 2 -32.07 -32.71 -30.12
N THR A 3 -32.79 -31.82 -30.82
CA THR A 3 -32.98 -30.39 -30.49
C THR A 3 -33.60 -30.15 -29.09
N ARG A 4 -33.98 -31.20 -28.37
CA ARG A 4 -34.44 -31.14 -26.98
C ARG A 4 -33.32 -31.01 -25.94
N ASP A 5 -32.09 -31.45 -26.23
CA ASP A 5 -30.97 -31.39 -25.26
C ASP A 5 -30.24 -30.04 -25.25
N GLN A 6 -30.38 -29.21 -26.28
CA GLN A 6 -29.75 -27.87 -26.32
C GLN A 6 -30.46 -26.81 -25.47
N ARG A 7 -31.71 -27.03 -25.02
CA ARG A 7 -32.42 -26.06 -24.16
C ARG A 7 -32.08 -26.15 -22.68
N VAL A 8 -31.51 -27.27 -22.21
CA VAL A 8 -31.15 -27.43 -20.79
C VAL A 8 -29.83 -26.72 -20.46
N ILE A 9 -28.92 -26.62 -21.43
CA ILE A 9 -27.58 -26.04 -21.23
C ILE A 9 -27.62 -24.50 -21.30
N LEU A 10 -28.53 -23.89 -22.08
CA LEU A 10 -28.64 -22.43 -22.21
C LEU A 10 -29.49 -21.76 -21.12
N GLY A 11 -30.27 -22.54 -20.35
CA GLY A 11 -31.12 -22.00 -19.26
C GLY A 11 -30.39 -21.74 -17.95
N HIS A 12 -29.23 -22.38 -17.71
CA HIS A 12 -28.49 -22.24 -16.45
C HIS A 12 -27.70 -20.92 -16.36
N GLY A 13 -27.28 -20.33 -17.49
CA GLY A 13 -26.49 -19.09 -17.50
C GLY A 13 -27.28 -17.86 -17.06
N ALA A 14 -28.52 -17.71 -17.54
CA ALA A 14 -29.32 -16.52 -17.25
C ALA A 14 -29.82 -16.47 -15.79
N ALA A 15 -30.16 -17.63 -15.21
CA ALA A 15 -30.54 -17.74 -13.81
C ALA A 15 -29.35 -17.46 -12.87
N GLY A 16 -28.17 -17.98 -13.21
CA GLY A 16 -26.92 -17.70 -12.47
C GLY A 16 -26.57 -16.21 -12.43
N HIS A 17 -26.56 -15.54 -13.58
CA HIS A 17 -26.23 -14.10 -13.63
C HIS A 17 -27.23 -13.23 -12.86
N ARG A 18 -28.52 -13.58 -12.86
CA ARG A 18 -29.54 -12.87 -12.07
C ARG A 18 -29.27 -13.05 -10.57
N ARG A 19 -28.95 -14.27 -10.13
CA ARG A 19 -28.61 -14.56 -8.74
C ARG A 19 -27.36 -13.81 -8.29
N ASP A 20 -26.29 -13.83 -9.09
CA ASP A 20 -25.05 -13.12 -8.77
C ASP A 20 -25.29 -11.62 -8.61
N SER A 21 -26.09 -11.04 -9.51
CA SER A 21 -26.47 -9.63 -9.45
C SER A 21 -27.28 -9.30 -8.19
N GLN A 22 -28.24 -10.16 -7.82
CA GLN A 22 -29.03 -10.00 -6.59
C GLN A 22 -28.17 -10.18 -5.33
N TYR A 23 -27.26 -11.15 -5.33
CA TYR A 23 -26.29 -11.37 -4.27
C TYR A 23 -25.44 -10.11 -4.04
N HIS A 24 -24.84 -9.56 -5.09
CA HIS A 24 -24.04 -8.34 -4.98
C HIS A 24 -24.86 -7.12 -4.53
N HIS A 25 -26.11 -7.00 -4.99
CA HIS A 25 -27.02 -5.95 -4.54
C HIS A 25 -27.28 -6.02 -3.03
N PHE A 26 -27.65 -7.19 -2.52
CA PHE A 26 -27.92 -7.39 -1.09
C PHE A 26 -26.65 -7.24 -0.23
N CYS A 27 -25.50 -7.73 -0.70
CA CYS A 27 -24.22 -7.52 -0.03
C CYS A 27 -23.89 -6.02 0.10
N ALA A 28 -24.11 -5.24 -0.96
CA ALA A 28 -23.90 -3.79 -0.93
C ALA A 28 -24.86 -3.09 0.04
N GLU A 29 -26.14 -3.51 0.08
CA GLU A 29 -27.12 -2.99 1.02
C GLU A 29 -26.74 -3.28 2.48
N ILE A 30 -26.33 -4.52 2.78
CA ILE A 30 -25.83 -4.92 4.10
C ILE A 30 -24.62 -4.08 4.51
N VAL A 31 -23.59 -3.96 3.65
CA VAL A 31 -22.37 -3.20 3.97
C VAL A 31 -22.66 -1.73 4.22
N ARG A 32 -23.66 -1.16 3.53
CA ARG A 32 -24.05 0.24 3.68
C ARG A 32 -24.79 0.51 4.99
N GLU A 33 -25.63 -0.42 5.46
CA GLU A 33 -26.51 -0.21 6.63
C GLU A 33 -25.94 -0.77 7.94
N ALA A 34 -25.15 -1.85 7.88
CA ALA A 34 -24.64 -2.57 9.04
C ALA A 34 -23.37 -1.91 9.61
N VAL A 35 -23.56 -0.93 10.51
CA VAL A 35 -22.46 -0.26 11.23
C VAL A 35 -22.07 -1.04 12.50
N ASP A 36 -23.01 -1.75 13.10
CA ASP A 36 -22.87 -2.55 14.32
C ASP A 36 -23.67 -3.86 14.23
N GLU A 37 -23.52 -4.78 15.20
CA GLU A 37 -24.24 -6.07 15.17
C GLU A 37 -25.77 -5.89 15.18
N ARG A 38 -26.30 -4.87 15.88
CA ARG A 38 -27.76 -4.64 15.97
C ARG A 38 -28.36 -4.13 14.66
N THR A 39 -27.61 -3.34 13.91
CA THR A 39 -28.01 -2.85 12.59
C THR A 39 -27.88 -3.96 11.55
N LEU A 40 -26.82 -4.78 11.63
CA LEU A 40 -26.68 -5.99 10.81
C LEU A 40 -27.86 -6.95 10.99
N ASP A 41 -28.25 -7.25 12.23
CA ASP A 41 -29.37 -8.16 12.52
C ASP A 41 -30.71 -7.62 11.99
N ARG A 42 -30.94 -6.30 12.13
CA ARG A 42 -32.15 -5.65 11.61
C ARG A 42 -32.21 -5.66 10.08
N THR A 43 -31.10 -5.35 9.41
CA THR A 43 -31.02 -5.41 7.94
C THR A 43 -31.20 -6.84 7.46
N TRP A 44 -30.56 -7.82 8.11
CA TRP A 44 -30.73 -9.24 7.78
C TRP A 44 -32.18 -9.70 7.95
N GLN A 45 -32.83 -9.37 9.07
CA GLN A 45 -34.23 -9.73 9.31
C GLN A 45 -35.15 -9.15 8.23
N ARG A 46 -34.93 -7.89 7.82
CA ARG A 46 -35.67 -7.27 6.71
C ARG A 46 -35.46 -8.03 5.39
N LEU A 47 -34.22 -8.37 5.06
CA LEU A 47 -33.87 -9.08 3.82
C LEU A 47 -34.46 -10.49 3.77
N THR A 48 -34.53 -11.21 4.88
CA THR A 48 -35.15 -12.56 4.92
C THR A 48 -36.64 -12.57 4.53
N HIS A 49 -37.32 -11.41 4.58
CA HIS A 49 -38.70 -11.28 4.14
C HIS A 49 -38.85 -10.92 2.65
N ALA A 50 -37.77 -10.53 1.96
CA ALA A 50 -37.78 -10.22 0.54
C ALA A 50 -38.21 -11.46 -0.28
N ALA A 51 -39.02 -11.25 -1.32
CA ALA A 51 -39.57 -12.35 -2.12
C ALA A 51 -38.45 -13.12 -2.84
N GLU A 52 -37.45 -12.40 -3.33
CA GLU A 52 -36.29 -12.92 -4.05
C GLU A 52 -35.48 -13.92 -3.22
N LEU A 53 -35.34 -13.66 -1.92
CA LEU A 53 -34.63 -14.52 -0.97
C LEU A 53 -35.45 -15.73 -0.52
N ARG A 54 -36.77 -15.59 -0.51
CA ARG A 54 -37.70 -16.66 -0.15
C ARG A 54 -37.78 -17.72 -1.23
N ASP A 55 -37.71 -17.28 -2.48
CA ASP A 55 -37.86 -18.14 -3.65
C ASP A 55 -36.52 -18.80 -4.08
N ASP A 56 -35.37 -18.29 -3.62
CA ASP A 56 -34.04 -18.84 -3.91
C ASP A 56 -33.26 -19.23 -2.63
N PRO A 57 -33.29 -20.52 -2.21
CA PRO A 57 -32.61 -20.98 -1.01
C PRO A 57 -31.08 -20.96 -1.11
N GLU A 58 -30.54 -21.02 -2.33
CA GLU A 58 -29.09 -20.97 -2.59
C GLU A 58 -28.57 -19.55 -2.33
N LEU A 59 -29.26 -18.54 -2.88
CA LEU A 59 -28.99 -17.13 -2.60
C LEU A 59 -29.09 -16.83 -1.09
N ALA A 60 -30.12 -17.37 -0.42
CA ALA A 60 -30.28 -17.23 1.03
C ALA A 60 -29.16 -17.91 1.84
N SER A 61 -28.56 -18.98 1.32
CA SER A 61 -27.39 -19.62 1.94
C SER A 61 -26.13 -18.76 1.77
N MET A 62 -25.89 -18.24 0.56
CA MET A 62 -24.76 -17.35 0.28
C MET A 62 -24.80 -16.10 1.15
N LEU A 63 -25.96 -15.46 1.27
CA LEU A 63 -26.11 -14.26 2.08
C LEU A 63 -25.97 -14.54 3.59
N ARG A 64 -26.40 -15.72 4.08
CA ARG A 64 -26.13 -16.12 5.47
C ARG A 64 -24.63 -16.21 5.75
N ALA A 65 -23.87 -16.86 4.86
CA ALA A 65 -22.42 -16.96 5.00
C ALA A 65 -21.77 -15.56 5.03
N PHE A 66 -22.20 -14.67 4.13
CA PHE A 66 -21.73 -13.29 4.10
C PHE A 66 -22.06 -12.51 5.37
N VAL A 67 -23.27 -12.65 5.92
CA VAL A 67 -23.69 -11.98 7.17
C VAL A 67 -22.86 -12.46 8.36
N GLU A 68 -22.59 -13.77 8.48
CA GLU A 68 -21.74 -14.28 9.56
C GLU A 68 -20.29 -13.77 9.45
N GLN A 69 -19.73 -13.76 8.25
CA GLN A 69 -18.42 -13.13 8.01
C GLN A 69 -18.44 -11.66 8.43
N LYS A 70 -19.47 -10.91 8.02
CA LYS A 70 -19.58 -9.48 8.35
C LYS A 70 -19.72 -9.24 9.84
N ARG A 71 -20.44 -10.12 10.55
CA ARG A 71 -20.57 -10.08 12.00
C ARG A 71 -19.22 -10.27 12.70
N ALA A 72 -18.40 -11.21 12.22
CA ALA A 72 -17.04 -11.42 12.73
C ALA A 72 -16.15 -10.17 12.54
N GLU A 73 -16.22 -9.52 11.36
CA GLU A 73 -15.50 -8.26 11.10
C GLU A 73 -15.91 -7.14 12.07
N ILE A 74 -17.23 -6.97 12.28
CA ILE A 74 -17.76 -5.95 13.21
C ILE A 74 -17.27 -6.20 14.64
N ARG A 75 -17.25 -7.46 15.09
CA ARG A 75 -16.73 -7.86 16.41
C ARG A 75 -15.26 -7.54 16.56
N GLU A 76 -14.46 -7.85 15.56
CA GLU A 76 -13.03 -7.58 15.59
C GLU A 76 -12.75 -6.07 15.65
N HIS A 77 -13.46 -5.27 14.85
CA HIS A 77 -13.37 -3.81 14.93
C HIS A 77 -13.79 -3.28 16.30
N ALA A 78 -14.87 -3.80 16.89
CA ALA A 78 -15.30 -3.43 18.23
C ALA A 78 -14.25 -3.82 19.29
N ARG A 79 -13.60 -4.98 19.14
CA ARG A 79 -12.52 -5.43 20.02
C ARG A 79 -11.30 -4.50 19.95
N ILE A 80 -10.87 -4.13 18.73
CA ILE A 80 -9.75 -3.20 18.51
C ILE A 80 -10.07 -1.81 19.09
N ALA A 81 -11.29 -1.32 18.87
CA ALA A 81 -11.74 -0.04 19.41
C ALA A 81 -11.79 -0.06 20.95
N ALA A 82 -12.29 -1.14 21.55
CA ALA A 82 -12.32 -1.34 23.00
C ALA A 82 -10.90 -1.42 23.59
N ALA A 83 -9.96 -2.11 22.93
CA ALA A 83 -8.56 -2.17 23.36
C ALA A 83 -7.89 -0.79 23.30
N SER A 84 -8.22 0.01 22.29
CA SER A 84 -7.70 1.38 22.11
C SER A 84 -8.26 2.36 23.15
N LEU A 85 -9.51 2.16 23.59
CA LEU A 85 -10.14 2.96 24.65
C LEU A 85 -9.76 2.48 26.07
N GLY A 86 -9.41 1.19 26.22
CA GLY A 86 -9.01 0.55 27.47
C GLY A 86 -7.51 0.69 27.81
N ALA A 87 -6.68 1.09 26.85
CA ALA A 87 -5.32 1.54 27.11
C ALA A 87 -5.37 2.93 27.79
N ARG A 88 -5.67 2.94 29.10
CA ARG A 88 -5.28 4.04 29.97
C ARG A 88 -3.79 4.29 29.73
N PRO A 89 -3.36 5.52 29.39
CA PRO A 89 -1.95 5.83 29.51
C PRO A 89 -1.61 5.62 30.99
N ASP A 90 -0.76 4.63 31.27
CA ASP A 90 -0.22 4.42 32.60
C ASP A 90 0.40 5.74 33.06
N ALA A 91 -0.28 6.44 33.96
CA ALA A 91 0.21 7.63 34.64
C ALA A 91 1.37 7.32 35.62
N ASN A 92 2.03 6.16 35.46
CA ASN A 92 3.08 5.67 36.34
C ASN A 92 4.15 4.82 35.64
N ALA A 93 4.32 4.95 34.32
CA ALA A 93 5.54 4.48 33.67
C ALA A 93 6.72 5.37 34.11
N ARG A 94 7.32 5.02 35.26
CA ARG A 94 8.64 5.53 35.67
C ARG A 94 9.61 5.26 34.53
N LEU A 95 10.08 6.35 33.92
CA LEU A 95 11.18 6.31 32.96
C LEU A 95 12.37 5.54 33.57
N PRO A 96 12.98 4.60 32.84
CA PRO A 96 14.23 4.02 33.28
C PRO A 96 15.30 5.12 33.33
N ALA A 97 15.85 5.33 34.52
CA ALA A 97 17.03 6.15 34.72
C ALA A 97 18.18 5.56 33.88
N GLY A 98 18.58 6.23 32.80
CA GLY A 98 19.77 5.79 32.07
C GLY A 98 19.99 6.27 30.64
N VAL A 99 19.06 6.98 29.99
CA VAL A 99 19.31 7.45 28.62
C VAL A 99 19.98 8.83 28.65
N ARG A 100 21.32 8.83 28.58
CA ARG A 100 22.12 10.02 28.30
C ARG A 100 21.82 10.48 26.87
N VAL A 101 21.11 11.60 26.76
CA VAL A 101 20.99 12.35 25.50
C VAL A 101 22.37 12.93 25.15
N PRO A 102 22.90 12.71 23.94
CA PRO A 102 24.13 13.36 23.53
C PRO A 102 23.88 14.87 23.35
N ARG A 103 24.63 15.68 24.10
CA ARG A 103 24.78 17.12 23.87
C ARG A 103 25.26 17.34 22.44
N ARG A 104 24.40 17.88 21.57
CA ARG A 104 24.85 18.50 20.32
C ARG A 104 25.55 19.80 20.69
N SER A 105 26.88 19.78 20.60
CA SER A 105 27.71 20.97 20.55
C SER A 105 27.34 21.76 19.29
N ALA A 106 26.91 23.00 19.48
CA ALA A 106 26.80 23.98 18.41
C ALA A 106 28.20 24.39 17.99
N THR A 107 28.65 23.90 16.84
CA THR A 107 29.75 24.52 16.10
C THR A 107 29.16 25.60 15.19
N LEU A 108 29.47 26.86 15.53
CA LEU A 108 29.44 27.99 14.61
C LEU A 108 30.15 27.58 13.31
N GLY A 109 29.39 27.48 12.23
CA GLY A 109 29.86 27.28 10.87
C GLY A 109 29.73 28.58 10.11
N ASP A 110 30.88 29.14 9.82
CA ASP A 110 31.21 30.39 9.15
C ASP A 110 30.62 30.52 7.73
N GLY A 111 30.26 31.75 7.37
CA GLY A 111 30.50 32.37 6.07
C GLY A 111 30.15 31.61 4.79
N ARG A 112 28.95 31.85 4.25
CA ARG A 112 28.78 31.99 2.79
C ARG A 112 27.60 32.91 2.48
N THR A 113 27.93 34.18 2.29
CA THR A 113 27.08 35.18 1.63
C THR A 113 27.09 34.88 0.14
N ASP A 114 25.96 34.39 -0.39
CA ASP A 114 25.72 34.41 -1.83
C ASP A 114 25.50 35.85 -2.31
N PRO A 115 25.89 36.16 -3.55
CA PRO A 115 25.96 37.52 -4.05
C PRO A 115 24.55 38.11 -4.16
N VAL A 116 24.37 39.25 -3.50
CA VAL A 116 23.25 40.15 -3.73
C VAL A 116 23.25 40.48 -5.22
N GLU A 117 22.22 40.03 -5.91
CA GLU A 117 21.94 40.38 -7.30
C GLU A 117 21.80 41.91 -7.35
N GLU A 118 22.78 42.52 -8.00
CA GLU A 118 22.92 43.96 -8.15
C GLU A 118 21.75 44.49 -8.98
N VAL A 119 20.67 44.85 -8.29
CA VAL A 119 19.53 45.56 -8.86
C VAL A 119 20.04 46.87 -9.42
N ARG A 120 20.22 46.89 -10.75
CA ARG A 120 20.57 48.09 -11.51
C ARG A 120 19.60 49.23 -11.15
N PRO A 121 20.10 50.43 -10.81
CA PRO A 121 19.25 51.60 -10.63
C PRO A 121 18.63 51.95 -11.99
N VAL A 122 17.33 51.69 -12.13
CA VAL A 122 16.53 52.22 -13.23
C VAL A 122 16.49 53.73 -13.04
N LEU A 123 17.16 54.43 -13.97
CA LEU A 123 17.11 55.88 -14.11
C LEU A 123 15.65 56.37 -14.08
N PRO A 124 15.34 57.46 -13.34
CA PRO A 124 14.01 58.04 -13.33
C PRO A 124 13.73 58.62 -14.72
N GLY A 125 13.00 57.87 -15.53
CA GLY A 125 12.36 58.39 -16.73
C GLY A 125 11.44 59.52 -16.30
N HIS A 126 11.62 60.69 -16.92
CA HIS A 126 10.77 61.86 -16.77
C HIS A 126 9.30 61.48 -16.95
N LEU A 127 8.62 61.23 -15.82
CA LEU A 127 7.18 61.23 -15.78
C LEU A 127 6.71 62.65 -16.06
N PRO A 128 5.72 62.85 -16.95
CA PRO A 128 5.13 64.16 -17.16
C PRO A 128 4.65 64.67 -15.81
N HIS A 129 4.91 65.96 -15.57
CA HIS A 129 4.44 66.71 -14.42
C HIS A 129 2.91 66.70 -14.43
N VAL A 130 2.31 65.61 -13.92
CA VAL A 130 0.89 65.55 -13.61
C VAL A 130 0.75 66.43 -12.39
N GLU A 131 0.28 67.65 -12.64
CA GLU A 131 -0.24 68.58 -11.64
C GLU A 131 -0.95 67.77 -10.56
N ALA A 132 -0.33 67.68 -9.38
CA ALA A 132 -0.85 66.94 -8.25
C ALA A 132 -2.17 67.59 -7.86
N GLN A 133 -3.26 67.07 -8.40
CA GLN A 133 -4.60 67.45 -8.03
C GLN A 133 -4.68 67.22 -6.50
N PRO A 134 -4.96 68.26 -5.71
CA PRO A 134 -4.95 68.14 -4.25
C PRO A 134 -5.86 66.96 -3.89
N PRO A 135 -5.44 66.08 -2.95
CA PRO A 135 -6.21 64.90 -2.60
C PRO A 135 -7.62 65.36 -2.29
N ARG A 136 -8.57 65.01 -3.15
CA ARG A 136 -9.98 65.29 -2.90
C ARG A 136 -10.27 64.57 -1.60
N LEU A 137 -10.45 65.35 -0.53
CA LEU A 137 -10.88 64.87 0.77
C LEU A 137 -12.27 64.27 0.54
N HIS A 138 -12.30 63.00 0.14
CA HIS A 138 -13.52 62.25 0.07
C HIS A 138 -14.10 62.29 1.49
N PRO A 139 -15.34 62.78 1.66
CA PRO A 139 -15.96 62.79 2.97
C PRO A 139 -15.88 61.37 3.53
N ALA A 140 -15.45 61.24 4.79
CA ALA A 140 -15.37 59.96 5.45
C ALA A 140 -16.71 59.22 5.24
N PRO A 141 -16.69 57.94 4.83
CA PRO A 141 -17.92 57.20 4.56
C PRO A 141 -18.82 57.27 5.79
N ALA A 142 -20.09 57.60 5.58
CA ALA A 142 -21.05 57.66 6.66
C ALA A 142 -21.04 56.32 7.43
N PRO A 143 -21.17 56.34 8.77
CA PRO A 143 -21.21 55.10 9.54
C PRO A 143 -22.36 54.22 9.05
N PRO A 144 -22.16 52.89 9.00
CA PRO A 144 -23.18 51.97 8.51
C PRO A 144 -24.46 52.09 9.33
N THR A 145 -25.59 52.10 8.64
CA THR A 145 -26.90 52.12 9.28
C THR A 145 -27.19 50.79 9.99
N ARG A 146 -28.10 50.81 10.97
CA ARG A 146 -28.53 49.60 11.69
C ARG A 146 -29.03 48.50 10.73
N GLU A 147 -29.76 48.88 9.70
CA GLU A 147 -30.27 47.95 8.68
C GLU A 147 -29.12 47.30 7.90
N GLN A 148 -28.10 48.08 7.52
CA GLN A 148 -26.89 47.56 6.86
C GLN A 148 -26.12 46.58 7.75
N LEU A 149 -26.02 46.86 9.06
CA LEU A 149 -25.39 45.94 10.02
C LEU A 149 -26.16 44.63 10.15
N VAL A 150 -27.50 44.68 10.22
CA VAL A 150 -28.36 43.48 10.27
C VAL A 150 -28.22 42.65 8.98
N LEU A 151 -28.19 43.30 7.81
CA LEU A 151 -28.01 42.62 6.53
C LEU A 151 -26.62 41.98 6.41
N ALA A 152 -25.56 42.70 6.80
CA ALA A 152 -24.20 42.16 6.81
C ALA A 152 -24.09 40.93 7.72
N ARG A 153 -24.64 41.01 8.93
CA ARG A 153 -24.66 39.89 9.89
C ARG A 153 -25.41 38.67 9.36
N ARG A 154 -26.57 38.85 8.74
CA ARG A 154 -27.31 37.75 8.09
C ARG A 154 -26.51 37.10 6.98
N ARG A 155 -25.81 37.90 6.18
CA ARG A 155 -24.93 37.41 5.11
C ARG A 155 -23.76 36.60 5.68
N ASP A 156 -23.00 37.15 6.62
CA ASP A 156 -21.86 36.44 7.23
C ASP A 156 -22.30 35.16 7.95
N ARG A 157 -23.51 35.17 8.55
CA ARG A 157 -24.11 33.96 9.13
C ARG A 157 -24.43 32.90 8.09
N ALA A 158 -25.02 33.28 6.95
CA ALA A 158 -25.29 32.37 5.85
C ALA A 158 -23.98 31.79 5.28
N GLU A 159 -22.95 32.62 5.11
CA GLU A 159 -21.62 32.20 4.69
C GLU A 159 -20.98 31.22 5.71
N PHE A 160 -21.11 31.48 7.01
CA PHE A 160 -20.67 30.55 8.07
C PHE A 160 -21.41 29.20 7.98
N ASP A 161 -22.73 29.22 7.84
CA ASP A 161 -23.54 27.99 7.79
C ASP A 161 -23.24 27.18 6.53
N GLU A 162 -22.98 27.84 5.40
CA GLU A 162 -22.52 27.23 4.16
C GLU A 162 -21.13 26.60 4.32
N ALA A 163 -20.17 27.33 4.90
CA ALA A 163 -18.82 26.83 5.16
C ALA A 163 -18.84 25.58 6.06
N VAL A 164 -19.63 25.61 7.14
CA VAL A 164 -19.83 24.45 8.03
C VAL A 164 -20.43 23.26 7.28
N SER A 165 -21.36 23.50 6.36
CA SER A 165 -21.99 22.44 5.56
C SER A 165 -21.02 21.82 4.55
N ARG A 166 -20.07 22.62 4.04
CA ARG A 166 -19.01 22.19 3.11
C ARG A 166 -17.76 21.63 3.81
N PHE A 167 -17.73 21.66 5.14
CA PHE A 167 -16.57 21.31 5.97
C PHE A 167 -15.33 22.19 5.76
N ASP A 168 -15.54 23.44 5.37
CA ASP A 168 -14.47 24.41 5.20
C ASP A 168 -14.21 25.16 6.52
N VAL A 169 -13.20 24.69 7.27
CA VAL A 169 -12.85 25.26 8.58
C VAL A 169 -12.36 26.70 8.44
N HIS A 170 -11.54 26.98 7.42
CA HIS A 170 -10.96 28.30 7.23
C HIS A 170 -12.01 29.34 6.84
N ALA A 171 -12.91 29.02 5.91
CA ALA A 171 -14.00 29.92 5.55
C ALA A 171 -14.96 30.15 6.74
N ALA A 172 -15.21 29.13 7.56
CA ALA A 172 -16.04 29.26 8.76
C ALA A 172 -15.37 30.12 9.83
N GLU A 173 -14.05 30.02 10.02
CA GLU A 173 -13.26 30.91 10.88
C GLU A 173 -13.37 32.36 10.42
N MET A 174 -13.09 32.62 9.14
CA MET A 174 -13.16 33.96 8.55
C MET A 174 -14.56 34.58 8.70
N ALA A 175 -15.63 33.80 8.53
CA ALA A 175 -17.00 34.28 8.70
C ALA A 175 -17.32 34.58 10.18
N LEU A 176 -16.81 33.76 11.12
CA LEU A 176 -16.98 34.00 12.54
C LEU A 176 -16.23 35.24 13.01
N ASP A 177 -15.02 35.48 12.49
CA ASP A 177 -14.23 36.68 12.78
C ASP A 177 -14.97 37.94 12.31
N ARG A 178 -15.54 37.93 11.10
CA ARG A 178 -16.39 39.04 10.59
C ARG A 178 -17.62 39.28 11.47
N LEU A 179 -18.28 38.22 11.95
CA LEU A 179 -19.39 38.35 12.90
C LEU A 179 -18.94 39.00 14.22
N GLY A 180 -17.75 38.63 14.72
CA GLY A 180 -17.13 39.24 15.89
C GLY A 180 -16.80 40.72 15.70
N GLU A 181 -16.30 41.12 14.53
CA GLU A 181 -16.05 42.52 14.19
C GLU A 181 -17.35 43.34 14.15
N LEU A 182 -18.42 42.79 13.58
CA LEU A 182 -19.74 43.43 13.58
C LEU A 182 -20.30 43.57 15.01
N HIS A 183 -20.04 42.59 15.88
CA HIS A 183 -20.48 42.63 17.28
C HIS A 183 -19.85 43.78 18.07
N GLN A 184 -18.58 44.09 17.82
CA GLN A 184 -17.86 45.19 18.48
C GLN A 184 -18.37 46.59 18.09
N ARG A 185 -19.23 46.71 17.06
CA ARG A 185 -19.76 47.99 16.62
C ARG A 185 -20.89 48.48 17.54
N PRO A 186 -20.98 49.79 17.85
CA PRO A 186 -22.06 50.35 18.66
C PRO A 186 -23.44 50.10 18.05
N GLY A 187 -24.39 49.62 18.84
CA GLY A 187 -25.79 49.41 18.42
C GLY A 187 -26.18 47.97 18.11
N THR A 188 -25.30 47.00 18.33
CA THR A 188 -25.58 45.56 18.17
C THR A 188 -26.43 45.01 19.34
N PRO A 189 -27.55 44.32 19.07
CA PRO A 189 -28.40 43.68 20.10
C PRO A 189 -27.67 42.66 20.99
N ALA A 190 -28.06 42.53 22.26
CA ALA A 190 -27.49 41.51 23.16
C ALA A 190 -27.79 40.05 22.74
N ALA A 191 -28.90 39.81 22.02
CA ALA A 191 -29.26 38.49 21.49
C ALA A 191 -28.20 37.93 20.53
N ASP A 192 -27.42 38.81 19.91
CA ASP A 192 -26.37 38.47 18.96
C ASP A 192 -25.17 37.78 19.65
N VAL A 193 -24.93 38.06 20.94
CA VAL A 193 -23.85 37.42 21.72
C VAL A 193 -24.05 35.90 21.82
N GLU A 194 -25.29 35.48 22.08
CA GLU A 194 -25.60 34.06 22.25
C GLU A 194 -25.50 33.29 20.93
N GLU A 195 -25.87 33.96 19.83
CA GLU A 195 -25.70 33.41 18.48
C GLU A 195 -24.23 33.25 18.10
N ASP A 196 -23.38 34.25 18.39
CA ASP A 196 -21.94 34.18 18.12
C ASP A 196 -21.28 33.06 18.94
N ALA A 197 -21.67 32.91 20.22
CA ALA A 197 -21.25 31.79 21.05
C ALA A 197 -21.71 30.43 20.48
N ARG A 198 -22.89 30.36 19.84
CA ARG A 198 -23.39 29.16 19.17
C ARG A 198 -22.62 28.86 17.89
N CYS A 199 -22.26 29.88 17.10
CA CYS A 199 -21.36 29.75 15.96
C CYS A 199 -20.00 29.20 16.39
N ALA A 200 -19.40 29.77 17.44
CA ALA A 200 -18.12 29.31 17.98
C ALA A 200 -18.17 27.83 18.40
N ARG A 201 -19.22 27.40 19.12
CA ARG A 201 -19.40 25.96 19.47
C ARG A 201 -19.54 25.07 18.25
N ARG A 202 -20.23 25.52 17.20
CA ARG A 202 -20.38 24.78 15.94
C ARG A 202 -19.06 24.67 15.17
N LEU A 203 -18.25 25.73 15.17
CA LEU A 203 -16.91 25.71 14.57
C LEU A 203 -16.00 24.70 15.28
N GLU A 204 -16.02 24.67 16.62
CA GLU A 204 -15.22 23.70 17.38
C GLU A 204 -15.67 22.25 17.13
N ALA A 205 -16.99 22.02 17.05
CA ALA A 205 -17.54 20.73 16.65
C ALA A 205 -17.16 20.36 15.21
N LEU A 206 -17.10 21.32 14.30
CA LEU A 206 -16.62 21.11 12.93
C LEU A 206 -15.14 20.70 12.93
N ARG A 207 -14.26 21.44 13.62
CA ARG A 207 -12.83 21.11 13.76
C ARG A 207 -12.63 19.69 14.29
N THR A 208 -13.34 19.32 15.36
CA THR A 208 -13.31 17.96 15.92
C THR A 208 -13.71 16.91 14.88
N ARG A 209 -14.77 17.15 14.11
CA ARG A 209 -15.23 16.23 13.06
C ARG A 209 -14.23 16.11 11.90
N VAL A 210 -13.64 17.22 11.48
CA VAL A 210 -12.61 17.25 10.42
C VAL A 210 -11.37 16.49 10.89
N ALA A 211 -10.89 16.71 12.12
CA ALA A 211 -9.77 15.99 12.69
C ALA A 211 -10.04 14.47 12.79
N HIS A 212 -11.23 14.08 13.27
CA HIS A 212 -11.62 12.68 13.32
C HIS A 212 -11.65 12.03 11.91
N PHE A 213 -12.13 12.78 10.92
CA PHE A 213 -12.14 12.33 9.53
C PHE A 213 -10.73 12.17 8.95
N GLY A 214 -9.85 13.14 9.19
CA GLY A 214 -8.43 13.05 8.83
C GLY A 214 -7.80 11.76 9.39
N GLY A 215 -8.03 11.47 10.68
CA GLY A 215 -7.57 10.21 11.28
C GLY A 215 -8.18 8.95 10.64
N HIS A 216 -9.40 9.02 10.08
CA HIS A 216 -9.97 7.90 9.32
C HIS A 216 -9.28 7.71 7.96
N VAL A 217 -9.00 8.80 7.25
CA VAL A 217 -8.23 8.79 5.99
C VAL A 217 -6.86 8.19 6.21
N ASP A 218 -6.14 8.62 7.24
CA ASP A 218 -4.80 8.11 7.56
C ASP A 218 -4.85 6.60 7.91
N ARG A 219 -5.88 6.13 8.62
CA ARG A 219 -6.08 4.68 8.86
C ARG A 219 -6.31 3.91 7.56
N LEU A 220 -7.13 4.42 6.64
CA LEU A 220 -7.36 3.76 5.35
C LEU A 220 -6.06 3.71 4.52
N ALA A 221 -5.28 4.78 4.49
CA ALA A 221 -3.98 4.80 3.83
C ALA A 221 -2.99 3.79 4.47
N ALA A 222 -2.96 3.71 5.80
CA ALA A 222 -2.15 2.74 6.53
C ALA A 222 -2.56 1.28 6.22
N TYR A 223 -3.87 0.99 6.15
CA TYR A 223 -4.36 -0.33 5.76
C TYR A 223 -4.04 -0.68 4.31
N ALA A 224 -4.11 0.28 3.39
CA ALA A 224 -3.70 0.09 2.02
C ALA A 224 -2.19 -0.24 1.91
N ALA A 225 -1.35 0.50 2.64
CA ALA A 225 0.09 0.26 2.68
C ALA A 225 0.41 -1.12 3.28
N GLU A 226 -0.27 -1.50 4.35
CA GLU A 226 -0.09 -2.82 4.97
C GLU A 226 -0.55 -3.96 4.06
N ALA A 227 -1.62 -3.78 3.29
CA ALA A 227 -2.04 -4.75 2.29
C ALA A 227 -0.99 -4.93 1.18
N LEU A 228 -0.38 -3.84 0.70
CA LEU A 228 0.71 -3.91 -0.28
C LEU A 228 1.93 -4.67 0.27
N ARG A 229 2.31 -4.43 1.54
CA ARG A 229 3.41 -5.18 2.20
C ARG A 229 3.14 -6.68 2.36
N ARG A 230 1.90 -7.13 2.15
CA ARG A 230 1.53 -8.55 2.18
C ARG A 230 1.38 -9.14 0.78
N GLY A 231 1.57 -8.34 -0.27
CA GLY A 231 1.28 -8.71 -1.65
C GLY A 231 -0.21 -8.68 -2.02
N ASP A 232 -1.08 -8.14 -1.16
CA ASP A 232 -2.53 -8.10 -1.39
C ASP A 232 -2.95 -6.85 -2.21
N ALA A 233 -2.50 -6.76 -3.46
CA ALA A 233 -2.74 -5.60 -4.33
C ALA A 233 -4.23 -5.24 -4.50
N ASP A 234 -5.10 -6.24 -4.61
CA ASP A 234 -6.56 -6.05 -4.72
C ASP A 234 -7.16 -5.37 -3.49
N VAL A 235 -6.68 -5.73 -2.30
CA VAL A 235 -7.15 -5.14 -1.03
C VAL A 235 -6.72 -3.67 -0.98
N ALA A 236 -5.47 -3.38 -1.34
CA ALA A 236 -4.95 -2.02 -1.42
C ALA A 236 -5.73 -1.15 -2.42
N ALA A 237 -6.02 -1.69 -3.62
CA ALA A 237 -6.81 -1.02 -4.64
C ALA A 237 -8.22 -0.65 -4.14
N ARG A 238 -8.89 -1.54 -3.39
CA ARG A 238 -10.19 -1.23 -2.78
C ARG A 238 -10.11 -0.08 -1.77
N PHE A 239 -9.07 -0.02 -0.95
CA PHE A 239 -8.86 1.11 -0.04
C PHE A 239 -8.60 2.42 -0.80
N LEU A 240 -7.81 2.38 -1.87
CA LEU A 240 -7.54 3.56 -2.71
C LEU A 240 -8.81 4.03 -3.45
N GLN A 241 -9.66 3.12 -3.92
CA GLN A 241 -10.95 3.45 -4.50
C GLN A 241 -11.87 4.11 -3.47
N ARG A 242 -11.87 3.63 -2.22
CA ARG A 242 -12.62 4.24 -1.13
C ARG A 242 -12.12 5.65 -0.81
N LEU A 243 -10.80 5.87 -0.79
CA LEU A 243 -10.20 7.21 -0.61
C LEU A 243 -10.58 8.15 -1.77
N SER A 244 -10.53 7.66 -3.00
CA SER A 244 -10.96 8.44 -4.18
C SER A 244 -12.45 8.79 -4.12
N SER A 245 -13.29 7.88 -3.64
CA SER A 245 -14.72 8.11 -3.42
C SER A 245 -14.97 9.16 -2.33
N ILE A 246 -14.16 9.15 -1.26
CA ILE A 246 -14.17 10.17 -0.21
C ILE A 246 -13.83 11.55 -0.79
N HIS A 247 -12.75 11.65 -1.57
CA HIS A 247 -12.34 12.90 -2.22
C HIS A 247 -13.45 13.43 -3.13
N ALA A 248 -14.02 12.59 -4.00
CA ALA A 248 -15.09 12.98 -4.91
C ALA A 248 -16.35 13.48 -4.17
N ALA A 249 -16.70 12.85 -3.05
CA ALA A 249 -17.86 13.25 -2.26
C ALA A 249 -17.60 14.52 -1.43
N ARG A 250 -16.38 14.71 -0.92
CA ARG A 250 -16.01 15.79 0.01
C ARG A 250 -14.57 16.28 -0.20
N PRO A 251 -14.31 17.08 -1.26
CA PRO A 251 -12.96 17.55 -1.58
C PRO A 251 -12.30 18.37 -0.47
N ALA A 252 -13.09 19.09 0.34
CA ALA A 252 -12.59 19.87 1.47
C ALA A 252 -12.00 19.00 2.60
N LEU A 253 -12.43 17.73 2.72
CA LEU A 253 -11.94 16.82 3.76
C LEU A 253 -10.71 16.01 3.33
N LEU A 254 -10.52 15.84 2.02
CA LEU A 254 -9.37 15.15 1.44
C LEU A 254 -9.01 15.89 0.17
N SER A 255 -7.99 16.74 0.24
CA SER A 255 -7.51 17.49 -0.92
C SER A 255 -6.93 16.55 -1.98
N GLN A 256 -6.91 17.01 -3.23
CA GLN A 256 -6.29 16.26 -4.33
C GLN A 256 -4.79 16.02 -4.07
N GLU A 257 -4.09 17.05 -3.57
CA GLU A 257 -2.68 16.96 -3.16
C GLU A 257 -2.45 15.83 -2.16
N ARG A 258 -3.26 15.77 -1.09
CA ARG A 258 -3.14 14.72 -0.06
C ARG A 258 -3.46 13.32 -0.62
N LEU A 259 -4.42 13.21 -1.53
CA LEU A 259 -4.72 11.94 -2.21
C LEU A 259 -3.53 11.48 -3.07
N ASP A 260 -2.88 12.41 -3.77
CA ASP A 260 -1.71 12.11 -4.62
C ASP A 260 -0.46 11.79 -3.79
N GLU A 261 -0.28 12.43 -2.62
CA GLU A 261 0.73 12.01 -1.63
C GLU A 261 0.52 10.56 -1.18
N ILE A 262 -0.73 10.18 -0.85
CA ILE A 262 -1.06 8.81 -0.46
C ILE A 262 -0.78 7.84 -1.62
N ARG A 263 -1.17 8.19 -2.86
CA ARG A 263 -0.87 7.37 -4.04
C ARG A 263 0.63 7.18 -4.25
N SER A 264 1.41 8.26 -4.13
CA SER A 264 2.87 8.22 -4.29
C SER A 264 3.52 7.38 -3.20
N MET A 265 3.05 7.50 -1.95
CA MET A 265 3.49 6.65 -0.85
C MET A 265 3.17 5.17 -1.10
N LEU A 266 1.96 4.85 -1.57
CA LEU A 266 1.56 3.47 -1.85
C LEU A 266 2.34 2.88 -3.04
N ALA A 267 2.62 3.67 -4.09
CA ALA A 267 3.45 3.24 -5.21
C ALA A 267 4.85 2.81 -4.73
N ARG A 268 5.51 3.63 -3.91
CA ARG A 268 6.82 3.29 -3.31
C ARG A 268 6.77 2.03 -2.47
N VAL A 269 5.71 1.85 -1.66
CA VAL A 269 5.54 0.62 -0.85
C VAL A 269 5.34 -0.61 -1.74
N GLY A 270 4.66 -0.46 -2.88
CA GLY A 270 4.51 -1.52 -3.88
C GLY A 270 5.85 -1.89 -4.51
N GLU A 271 6.60 -0.90 -5.00
CA GLU A 271 7.96 -1.07 -5.55
C GLU A 271 8.89 -1.79 -4.55
N ASP A 272 8.87 -1.38 -3.27
CA ASP A 272 9.66 -2.02 -2.21
C ASP A 272 9.27 -3.48 -1.94
N GLU A 273 8.00 -3.87 -2.13
CA GLU A 273 7.56 -5.27 -2.00
C GLU A 273 7.96 -6.10 -3.22
N GLU A 274 7.77 -5.56 -4.42
CA GLU A 274 8.17 -6.21 -5.67
C GLU A 274 9.67 -6.47 -5.69
N ALA A 275 10.49 -5.49 -5.31
CA ALA A 275 11.93 -5.65 -5.15
C ALA A 275 12.29 -6.72 -4.11
N ARG A 276 11.59 -6.76 -2.96
CA ARG A 276 11.81 -7.80 -1.94
C ARG A 276 11.43 -9.20 -2.44
N ALA A 277 10.33 -9.31 -3.20
CA ALA A 277 9.90 -10.57 -3.80
C ALA A 277 10.91 -11.06 -4.85
N ALA A 278 11.39 -10.17 -5.73
CA ALA A 278 12.43 -10.46 -6.70
C ALA A 278 13.74 -10.91 -6.04
N ALA A 279 14.19 -10.21 -4.98
CA ALA A 279 15.37 -10.61 -4.21
C ALA A 279 15.22 -12.00 -3.57
N ALA A 280 14.04 -12.29 -3.00
CA ALA A 280 13.76 -13.60 -2.41
C ALA A 280 13.75 -14.72 -3.46
N ALA A 281 13.18 -14.44 -4.65
CA ALA A 281 13.17 -15.37 -5.77
C ALA A 281 14.58 -15.64 -6.30
N LEU A 282 15.42 -14.60 -6.43
CA LEU A 282 16.82 -14.71 -6.83
C LEU A 282 17.59 -15.64 -5.87
N VAL A 283 17.53 -15.36 -4.57
CA VAL A 283 18.20 -16.19 -3.54
C VAL A 283 17.67 -17.62 -3.53
N ALA A 284 16.36 -17.82 -3.69
CA ALA A 284 15.77 -19.15 -3.74
C ALA A 284 16.29 -19.93 -4.95
N ARG A 285 16.42 -19.27 -6.11
CA ARG A 285 16.92 -19.88 -7.34
C ARG A 285 18.39 -20.23 -7.25
N GLU A 286 19.23 -19.33 -6.73
CA GLU A 286 20.65 -19.60 -6.48
C GLU A 286 20.85 -20.82 -5.58
N ARG A 287 20.06 -20.92 -4.50
CA ARG A 287 20.09 -22.09 -3.59
C ARG A 287 19.70 -23.38 -4.31
N ALA A 288 18.65 -23.35 -5.14
CA ALA A 288 18.23 -24.50 -5.92
C ALA A 288 19.35 -25.00 -6.85
N VAL A 289 20.02 -24.09 -7.56
CA VAL A 289 21.17 -24.43 -8.42
C VAL A 289 22.33 -25.03 -7.62
N VAL A 290 22.65 -24.45 -6.46
CA VAL A 290 23.70 -24.99 -5.58
C VAL A 290 23.35 -26.41 -5.10
N ASP A 291 22.09 -26.64 -4.74
CA ASP A 291 21.63 -27.95 -4.29
C ASP A 291 21.61 -29.00 -5.41
N GLU A 292 21.25 -28.60 -6.64
CA GLU A 292 21.38 -29.42 -7.85
C GLU A 292 22.83 -29.85 -8.06
N LEU A 293 23.78 -28.90 -8.01
CA LEU A 293 25.22 -29.20 -8.16
C LEU A 293 25.75 -30.11 -7.04
N LYS A 294 25.39 -29.84 -5.78
CA LYS A 294 25.76 -30.71 -4.65
C LYS A 294 25.19 -32.11 -4.79
N ASN A 295 23.98 -32.25 -5.33
CA ASN A 295 23.39 -33.55 -5.58
C ASN A 295 24.18 -34.33 -6.64
N LEU A 296 24.59 -33.67 -7.72
CA LEU A 296 25.45 -34.27 -8.75
C LEU A 296 26.80 -34.73 -8.18
N ILE A 297 27.48 -33.88 -7.39
CA ILE A 297 28.73 -34.22 -6.71
C ILE A 297 28.55 -35.46 -5.82
N ARG A 298 27.49 -35.50 -5.00
CA ARG A 298 27.22 -36.64 -4.11
C ARG A 298 26.99 -37.93 -4.89
N LYS A 299 26.24 -37.91 -6.00
CA LYS A 299 26.02 -39.10 -6.86
C LYS A 299 27.36 -39.62 -7.41
N ILE A 300 28.25 -38.71 -7.83
CA ILE A 300 29.58 -39.05 -8.35
C ILE A 300 30.44 -39.69 -7.25
N HIS A 301 30.65 -39.01 -6.12
CA HIS A 301 31.45 -39.54 -5.01
C HIS A 301 30.91 -40.88 -4.49
N ARG A 302 29.60 -41.03 -4.33
CA ARG A 302 28.97 -42.28 -3.89
C ARG A 302 29.31 -43.44 -4.80
N PHE A 303 29.29 -43.22 -6.11
CA PHE A 303 29.68 -44.26 -7.06
C PHE A 303 31.15 -44.65 -6.89
N HIS A 304 32.05 -43.68 -6.69
CA HIS A 304 33.47 -43.95 -6.45
C HIS A 304 33.73 -44.76 -5.18
N ASP A 305 33.06 -44.40 -4.08
CA ASP A 305 33.17 -45.14 -2.83
C ASP A 305 32.72 -46.60 -3.01
N LEU A 306 31.63 -46.83 -3.76
CA LEU A 306 31.10 -48.17 -4.02
C LEU A 306 31.98 -48.99 -4.98
N VAL A 307 32.60 -48.35 -5.97
CA VAL A 307 33.56 -49.01 -6.89
C VAL A 307 34.73 -49.60 -6.10
N ARG A 308 35.19 -48.93 -5.04
CA ARG A 308 36.28 -49.41 -4.18
C ARG A 308 35.84 -50.49 -3.20
N ALA A 309 34.60 -50.44 -2.73
CA ALA A 309 34.10 -51.30 -1.66
C ALA A 309 33.44 -52.60 -2.16
N HIS A 310 32.90 -52.63 -3.37
CA HIS A 310 32.09 -53.74 -3.86
C HIS A 310 32.58 -54.31 -5.19
N PRO A 311 32.45 -55.63 -5.41
CA PRO A 311 32.73 -56.22 -6.71
C PRO A 311 31.73 -55.72 -7.78
N PRO A 312 32.14 -55.65 -9.06
CA PRO A 312 31.32 -55.11 -10.15
C PRO A 312 29.98 -55.84 -10.38
N GLU A 313 29.89 -57.07 -9.89
CA GLU A 313 28.72 -57.95 -10.04
C GLU A 313 27.63 -57.65 -9.03
N SER A 314 27.94 -56.92 -7.95
CA SER A 314 26.98 -56.59 -6.90
C SER A 314 25.83 -55.71 -7.41
N GLU A 315 24.64 -55.89 -6.84
CA GLU A 315 23.48 -55.08 -7.19
C GLU A 315 23.67 -53.62 -6.79
N GLU A 316 24.33 -53.36 -5.65
CA GLU A 316 24.65 -52.02 -5.18
C GLU A 316 25.55 -51.27 -6.17
N PHE A 317 26.58 -51.94 -6.70
CA PHE A 317 27.44 -51.38 -7.73
C PHE A 317 26.65 -51.03 -9.00
N ARG A 318 25.84 -51.97 -9.52
CA ARG A 318 25.04 -51.73 -10.74
C ARG A 318 24.02 -50.60 -10.55
N ALA A 319 23.42 -50.48 -9.36
CA ALA A 319 22.52 -49.38 -9.04
C ALA A 319 23.23 -48.03 -9.04
N ALA A 320 24.37 -47.93 -8.35
CA ALA A 320 25.18 -46.73 -8.31
C ALA A 320 25.75 -46.36 -9.69
N GLU A 321 26.10 -47.34 -10.52
CA GLU A 321 26.56 -47.11 -11.89
C GLU A 321 25.46 -46.48 -12.76
N ARG A 322 24.21 -46.90 -12.60
CA ARG A 322 23.07 -46.25 -13.29
C ARG A 322 22.87 -44.82 -12.82
N GLU A 323 22.89 -44.58 -11.51
CA GLU A 323 22.80 -43.22 -10.93
C GLU A 323 23.94 -42.33 -11.41
N TYR A 324 25.16 -42.85 -11.45
CA TYR A 324 26.34 -42.16 -11.96
C TYR A 324 26.20 -41.81 -13.45
N ARG A 325 25.82 -42.77 -14.30
CA ARG A 325 25.60 -42.51 -15.74
C ARG A 325 24.50 -41.47 -15.96
N ALA A 326 23.43 -41.50 -15.17
CA ALA A 326 22.39 -40.48 -15.21
C ALA A 326 22.93 -39.10 -14.80
N ALA A 327 23.71 -39.02 -13.71
CA ALA A 327 24.36 -37.79 -13.26
C ALA A 327 25.33 -37.23 -14.32
N LEU A 328 26.06 -38.08 -15.03
CA LEU A 328 26.90 -37.65 -16.16
C LEU A 328 26.07 -37.10 -17.32
N GLY A 329 24.92 -37.73 -17.61
CA GLY A 329 23.95 -37.20 -18.57
C GLY A 329 23.46 -35.82 -18.19
N GLU A 330 23.07 -35.64 -16.92
CA GLU A 330 22.67 -34.35 -16.35
C GLU A 330 23.81 -33.31 -16.47
N ILE A 331 25.04 -33.62 -16.05
CA ILE A 331 26.19 -32.70 -16.18
C ILE A 331 26.47 -32.30 -17.62
N ARG A 332 26.34 -33.23 -18.58
CA ARG A 332 26.51 -32.93 -20.01
C ARG A 332 25.37 -32.08 -20.56
N ALA A 333 24.15 -32.23 -20.02
CA ALA A 333 23.00 -31.40 -20.37
C ALA A 333 23.08 -30.00 -19.72
N HIS A 334 23.80 -29.85 -18.61
CA HIS A 334 24.17 -28.57 -18.02
C HIS A 334 25.32 -27.91 -18.82
N ASP A 335 25.12 -27.75 -20.12
CA ASP A 335 26.08 -27.17 -21.05
C ASP A 335 25.94 -25.64 -21.13
N ASN A 336 26.46 -25.07 -22.23
CA ASN A 336 26.35 -23.64 -22.50
C ASN A 336 24.90 -23.17 -22.68
N GLU A 337 23.98 -24.02 -23.15
CA GLU A 337 22.58 -23.68 -23.35
C GLU A 337 21.84 -23.59 -22.01
N TRP A 338 22.07 -24.54 -21.10
CA TRP A 338 21.54 -24.45 -19.74
C TRP A 338 22.08 -23.23 -18.99
N LEU A 339 23.40 -22.99 -19.08
CA LEU A 339 24.00 -21.81 -18.47
C LEU A 339 23.44 -20.51 -19.06
N ALA A 340 23.22 -20.44 -20.37
CA ALA A 340 22.60 -19.28 -21.00
C ALA A 340 21.15 -19.09 -20.50
N GLY A 341 20.37 -20.18 -20.38
CA GLY A 341 19.02 -20.13 -19.81
C GLY A 341 19.01 -19.64 -18.37
N LEU A 342 19.92 -20.12 -17.52
CA LEU A 342 20.06 -19.66 -16.14
C LEU A 342 20.48 -18.18 -16.07
N ILE A 343 21.40 -17.74 -16.93
CA ILE A 343 21.81 -16.33 -16.99
C ILE A 343 20.62 -15.44 -17.31
N LEU A 344 19.85 -15.78 -18.35
CA LEU A 344 18.67 -15.00 -18.73
C LEU A 344 17.60 -14.99 -17.63
N GLU A 345 17.41 -16.12 -16.94
CA GLU A 345 16.50 -16.22 -15.79
C GLU A 345 16.93 -15.27 -14.65
N LEU A 346 18.20 -15.30 -14.27
CA LEU A 346 18.74 -14.49 -13.17
C LEU A 346 18.84 -13.00 -13.56
N GLU A 347 19.16 -12.68 -14.81
CA GLU A 347 19.14 -11.31 -15.35
C GLU A 347 17.73 -10.72 -15.27
N GLY A 348 16.68 -11.49 -15.61
CA GLY A 348 15.30 -11.06 -15.48
C GLY A 348 14.93 -10.71 -14.02
N LEU A 349 15.33 -11.55 -13.06
CA LEU A 349 15.10 -11.28 -11.63
C LEU A 349 15.85 -10.04 -11.12
N ILE A 350 17.02 -9.73 -11.69
CA ILE A 350 17.78 -8.52 -11.34
C ILE A 350 17.14 -7.28 -11.96
N GLU A 351 16.61 -7.36 -13.18
CA GLU A 351 15.88 -6.27 -13.80
C GLU A 351 14.66 -5.89 -12.94
N GLU A 352 13.92 -6.87 -12.43
CA GLU A 352 12.79 -6.66 -11.51
C GLU A 352 13.22 -6.07 -10.14
N LEU A 353 14.43 -6.36 -9.67
CA LEU A 353 14.95 -5.84 -8.40
C LEU A 353 15.20 -4.32 -8.43
N HIS A 354 15.36 -3.72 -9.62
CA HIS A 354 15.66 -2.31 -9.81
C HIS A 354 16.83 -1.78 -8.94
N ASP A 355 17.88 -2.59 -8.70
CA ASP A 355 19.00 -2.21 -7.84
C ASP A 355 19.85 -1.09 -8.47
N PRO A 356 19.77 0.16 -7.97
CA PRO A 356 20.52 1.28 -8.56
C PRO A 356 22.02 1.22 -8.25
N THR A 357 22.42 0.40 -7.29
CA THR A 357 23.82 0.29 -6.85
C THR A 357 24.63 -0.66 -7.73
N GLY A 358 23.96 -1.53 -8.49
CA GLY A 358 24.60 -2.59 -9.28
C GLY A 358 25.21 -3.70 -8.42
N HIS A 359 24.92 -3.74 -7.12
CA HIS A 359 25.45 -4.76 -6.21
C HIS A 359 24.94 -6.15 -6.58
N ALA A 360 23.64 -6.29 -6.88
CA ALA A 360 23.04 -7.57 -7.27
C ALA A 360 23.67 -8.15 -8.55
N ILE A 361 24.02 -7.30 -9.52
CA ILE A 361 24.73 -7.71 -10.75
C ILE A 361 26.11 -8.30 -10.40
N HIS A 362 26.85 -7.64 -9.51
CA HIS A 362 28.16 -8.13 -9.08
C HIS A 362 28.08 -9.44 -8.29
N GLU A 363 27.07 -9.60 -7.44
CA GLU A 363 26.83 -10.87 -6.74
C GLU A 363 26.48 -12.00 -7.72
N LEU A 364 25.64 -11.71 -8.72
CA LEU A 364 25.30 -12.66 -9.78
C LEU A 364 26.52 -13.10 -10.59
N ASP A 365 27.36 -12.15 -11.02
CA ASP A 365 28.58 -12.47 -11.76
C ASP A 365 29.49 -13.42 -10.96
N HIS A 366 29.63 -13.16 -9.66
CA HIS A 366 30.40 -14.00 -8.75
C HIS A 366 29.77 -15.40 -8.61
N PHE A 367 28.45 -15.46 -8.45
CA PHE A 367 27.70 -16.72 -8.39
C PHE A 367 27.86 -17.55 -9.68
N LEU A 368 27.67 -16.94 -10.85
CA LEU A 368 27.85 -17.59 -12.15
C LEU A 368 29.29 -18.07 -12.36
N HIS A 369 30.27 -17.30 -11.90
CA HIS A 369 31.66 -17.73 -11.90
C HIS A 369 31.87 -19.00 -11.06
N ALA A 370 31.30 -19.04 -9.85
CA ALA A 370 31.36 -20.21 -8.96
C ALA A 370 30.68 -21.44 -9.57
N VAL A 371 29.49 -21.28 -10.17
CA VAL A 371 28.76 -22.36 -10.88
C VAL A 371 29.62 -22.91 -12.02
N ARG A 372 30.18 -22.05 -12.87
CA ARG A 372 31.07 -22.46 -13.98
C ARG A 372 32.34 -23.15 -13.49
N ALA A 373 32.89 -22.73 -12.36
CA ALA A 373 34.05 -23.37 -11.75
C ALA A 373 33.69 -24.78 -11.23
N ALA A 374 32.55 -24.92 -10.56
CA ALA A 374 32.06 -26.20 -10.04
C ALA A 374 31.78 -27.21 -11.16
N LEU A 375 31.11 -26.79 -12.25
CA LEU A 375 30.86 -27.66 -13.42
C LEU A 375 32.16 -28.10 -14.10
N ARG A 376 33.14 -27.20 -14.24
CA ARG A 376 34.46 -27.54 -14.80
C ARG A 376 35.21 -28.53 -13.92
N HIS A 377 35.15 -28.35 -12.60
CA HIS A 377 35.76 -29.25 -11.63
C HIS A 377 35.14 -30.66 -11.72
N LEU A 378 33.80 -30.74 -11.67
CA LEU A 378 33.06 -31.99 -11.87
C LEU A 378 33.43 -32.70 -13.18
N ALA A 379 33.48 -31.96 -14.29
CA ALA A 379 33.86 -32.52 -15.59
C ALA A 379 35.32 -32.99 -15.63
N SER A 380 36.23 -32.36 -14.87
CA SER A 380 37.62 -32.80 -14.75
C SER A 380 37.76 -34.08 -13.92
N GLU A 381 37.05 -34.15 -12.80
CA GLU A 381 37.03 -35.30 -11.89
C GLU A 381 36.47 -36.53 -12.61
N VAL A 382 35.33 -36.40 -13.30
CA VAL A 382 34.76 -37.47 -14.13
C VAL A 382 35.77 -38.00 -15.16
N ARG A 383 36.53 -37.11 -15.82
CA ARG A 383 37.54 -37.50 -16.81
C ARG A 383 38.76 -38.16 -16.18
N GLU A 384 39.12 -37.79 -14.96
CA GLU A 384 40.20 -38.43 -14.21
C GLU A 384 39.80 -39.86 -13.84
N ILE A 385 38.62 -40.06 -13.27
CA ILE A 385 38.15 -41.41 -12.92
C ILE A 385 37.98 -42.29 -14.16
N GLN A 386 37.47 -41.76 -15.27
CA GLN A 386 37.36 -42.54 -16.51
C GLN A 386 38.73 -43.06 -16.97
N ARG A 387 39.79 -42.22 -16.86
CA ARG A 387 41.17 -42.60 -17.19
C ARG A 387 41.73 -43.65 -16.22
N GLU A 388 41.48 -43.51 -14.93
CA GLU A 388 41.90 -44.52 -13.93
C GLU A 388 41.27 -45.89 -14.23
N ARG A 389 39.96 -45.93 -14.50
CA ARG A 389 39.26 -47.19 -14.82
C ARG A 389 39.72 -47.83 -16.13
N GLU A 390 39.99 -47.02 -17.16
CA GLU A 390 40.54 -47.52 -18.42
C GLU A 390 41.94 -48.13 -18.21
N SER A 391 42.75 -47.53 -17.34
CA SER A 391 44.08 -48.04 -16.99
C SER A 391 44.03 -49.35 -16.19
N GLU A 392 43.10 -49.48 -15.23
CA GLU A 392 42.88 -50.71 -14.47
C GLU A 392 42.35 -51.85 -15.35
N SER A 393 41.41 -51.53 -16.26
CA SER A 393 40.89 -52.52 -17.21
C SER A 393 41.96 -53.00 -18.21
N ALA A 394 42.92 -52.14 -18.56
CA ALA A 394 44.01 -52.48 -19.47
C ALA A 394 45.11 -53.33 -18.80
N ALA A 395 45.31 -53.17 -17.49
CA ALA A 395 46.31 -53.92 -16.74
C ALA A 395 45.96 -55.42 -16.59
N GLY A 396 44.69 -55.79 -16.74
CA GLY A 396 44.19 -57.16 -16.64
C GLY A 396 44.29 -57.74 -15.22
N PRO A 397 43.39 -58.67 -14.83
CA PRO A 397 43.54 -59.38 -13.57
C PRO A 397 44.79 -60.27 -13.66
N SER A 398 45.88 -59.83 -13.00
CA SER A 398 47.09 -60.64 -12.85
C SER A 398 46.87 -61.85 -11.96
#